data_AF-A0A6P1EMW6-F1
#
_entry.id   AF-A0A6P1EMW6-F1
#
_cell.length_a   1.000
_cell.length_b   1.000
_cell.length_c   1.000
_cell.angle_alpha   90.00
_cell.angle_beta   90.00
_cell.angle_gamma   90.00
#
_symmetry.space_group_name_H-M   'P 1'
#
loop_
_entity.id
_entity.type
_entity.pdbx_description
1 polymer ?
#
loop_
_entity_poly.entity_id
_entity_poly.type
_entity_poly.pdbx_seq_one_letter_code
_entity_poly.pdbx_strand_id
1 'polypeptide(L)'
;MIPDDAIFHGLELLWVSVPLWAPALRAFLPWRRLPCAGRFTLSVAALVYGAFAACVALVMLPAEVLATFIGPQLLELGAPGGRWVSALHADVVMPVFWAFIPALPGVTWVVMLLLARRWPVICARLGLHVLPVPQPSPDSTGA
;
A
#
# COMPACT_ATOMS: atom_id res chain seq x y z
N MET A 1 27.56 -19.60 -1.90
CA MET A 1 26.72 -19.08 -3.00
C MET A 1 25.34 -18.87 -2.43
N ILE A 2 24.88 -17.63 -2.36
CA ILE A 2 23.48 -17.34 -2.04
C ILE A 2 22.71 -17.64 -3.33
N PRO A 3 21.63 -18.45 -3.30
CA PRO A 3 20.86 -18.72 -4.49
C PRO A 3 20.22 -17.41 -4.99
N ASP A 4 20.33 -17.13 -6.28
CA ASP A 4 19.83 -15.89 -6.89
C ASP A 4 18.34 -15.66 -6.58
N ASP A 5 17.54 -16.73 -6.47
CA ASP A 5 16.13 -16.70 -6.10
C ASP A 5 15.86 -16.05 -4.73
N ALA A 6 16.78 -16.22 -3.76
CA ALA A 6 16.63 -15.63 -2.43
C ALA A 6 16.84 -14.11 -2.44
N ILE A 7 17.67 -13.60 -3.37
CA ILE A 7 17.93 -12.16 -3.52
C ILE A 7 16.71 -11.47 -4.12
N PHE A 8 16.10 -12.07 -5.15
CA PHE A 8 14.89 -11.54 -5.78
C PHE A 8 13.70 -11.53 -4.81
N HIS A 9 13.46 -12.61 -4.07
CA HIS A 9 12.39 -12.66 -3.07
C HIS A 9 12.60 -11.65 -1.93
N GLY A 10 13.84 -11.49 -1.46
CA GLY A 10 14.16 -10.49 -0.43
C GLY A 10 13.90 -9.06 -0.92
N LEU A 11 14.25 -8.77 -2.18
CA LEU A 11 14.02 -7.46 -2.79
C LEU A 11 12.52 -7.18 -2.97
N GLU A 12 11.74 -8.17 -3.40
CA GLU A 12 10.28 -8.05 -3.54
C GLU A 12 9.59 -7.80 -2.20
N LEU A 13 9.96 -8.55 -1.16
CA LEU A 13 9.46 -8.34 0.21
C LEU A 13 9.78 -6.94 0.73
N LEU A 14 11.00 -6.46 0.48
CA LEU A 14 11.40 -5.09 0.80
C LEU A 14 10.52 -4.09 0.03
N TRP A 15 10.32 -4.32 -1.26
CA TRP A 15 9.53 -3.46 -2.14
C TRP A 15 8.06 -3.37 -1.73
N VAL A 16 7.42 -4.50 -1.50
CA VAL A 16 6.01 -4.58 -1.12
C VAL A 16 5.81 -3.96 0.25
N SER A 17 6.79 -4.03 1.14
CA SER A 17 6.68 -3.45 2.49
C SER A 17 6.87 -1.92 2.53
N VAL A 18 7.30 -1.26 1.43
CA VAL A 18 7.54 0.20 1.39
C VAL A 18 6.44 1.07 2.03
N PRO A 19 5.13 0.77 1.84
CA PRO A 19 4.04 1.50 2.50
C PRO A 19 4.05 1.48 4.03
N LEU A 20 4.85 0.60 4.66
CA LEU A 20 5.02 0.52 6.11
C LEU A 20 6.27 1.28 6.60
N TRP A 21 7.45 0.94 6.08
CA TRP A 21 8.70 1.45 6.64
C TRP A 21 9.05 2.85 6.15
N ALA A 22 8.71 3.24 4.91
CA ALA A 22 8.96 4.58 4.41
C ALA A 22 8.22 5.68 5.22
N PRO A 23 6.90 5.57 5.48
CA PRO A 23 6.23 6.54 6.32
C PRO A 23 6.67 6.46 7.78
N ALA A 24 7.07 5.28 8.28
CA ALA A 24 7.60 5.14 9.63
C ALA A 24 8.89 5.92 9.79
N LEU A 25 9.85 5.71 8.88
CA LEU A 25 11.10 6.46 8.85
C LEU A 25 10.81 7.96 8.89
N ARG A 26 9.92 8.45 8.00
CA ARG A 26 9.56 9.87 7.95
C ARG A 26 8.91 10.38 9.24
N ALA A 27 8.02 9.61 9.86
CA ALA A 27 7.29 10.05 11.04
C ALA A 27 8.16 10.07 12.31
N PHE A 28 9.18 9.20 12.37
CA PHE A 28 10.12 9.11 13.49
C PHE A 28 11.38 9.98 13.31
N LEU A 29 11.57 10.63 12.15
CA LEU A 29 12.71 11.49 11.91
C LEU A 29 12.73 12.69 12.90
N PRO A 30 13.83 12.90 13.65
CA PRO A 30 13.87 13.88 14.76
C PRO A 30 13.65 15.33 14.32
N TRP A 31 13.99 15.67 13.07
CA TRP A 31 13.91 17.03 12.54
C TRP A 31 12.51 17.40 12.03
N ARG A 32 11.60 16.43 11.93
CA ARG A 32 10.27 16.61 11.33
C ARG A 32 9.22 15.68 11.93
N ARG A 33 9.28 15.47 13.25
CA ARG A 33 8.33 14.62 13.96
C ARG A 33 6.90 15.08 13.72
N LEU A 34 6.10 14.19 13.15
CA LEU A 34 4.67 14.40 12.97
C LEU A 34 3.92 14.04 14.26
N PRO A 35 2.85 14.76 14.61
CA PRO A 35 1.98 14.35 15.71
C PRO A 35 1.37 12.98 15.40
N CYS A 36 1.29 12.09 16.40
CA CYS A 36 0.72 10.74 16.24
C CYS A 36 1.38 9.91 15.12
N ALA A 37 2.71 9.83 15.11
CA ALA A 37 3.51 9.12 14.11
C ALA A 37 2.99 7.71 13.73
N GLY A 38 2.64 6.87 14.72
CA GLY A 38 2.11 5.52 14.45
C GLY A 38 0.75 5.50 13.75
N ARG A 39 -0.10 6.53 13.95
CA ARG A 39 -1.38 6.63 13.23
C ARG A 39 -1.18 7.14 11.82
N PHE A 40 -0.18 8.01 11.60
CA PHE A 40 0.21 8.46 10.28
C PHE A 40 0.67 7.28 9.41
N THR A 41 1.58 6.46 9.93
CA THR A 41 2.09 5.27 9.20
C THR A 41 0.97 4.31 8.85
N LEU A 42 0.11 4.01 9.83
CA LEU A 42 -1.03 3.11 9.62
C LEU A 42 -2.01 3.66 8.60
N SER A 43 -2.26 4.98 8.60
CA SER A 43 -3.15 5.62 7.62
C SER A 43 -2.58 5.57 6.20
N VAL A 44 -1.28 5.84 6.03
CA VAL A 44 -0.62 5.71 4.72
C VAL A 44 -0.67 4.26 4.23
N ALA A 45 -0.29 3.30 5.08
CA ALA A 45 -0.32 1.89 4.74
C ALA A 45 -1.75 1.44 4.37
N ALA A 46 -2.75 1.81 5.17
CA ALA A 46 -4.15 1.46 4.92
C ALA A 46 -4.67 2.07 3.60
N LEU A 47 -4.30 3.31 3.26
CA LEU A 47 -4.70 3.92 1.99
C LEU A 47 -4.07 3.21 0.79
N VAL A 48 -2.76 2.92 0.85
CA VAL A 48 -2.05 2.30 -0.27
C VAL A 48 -2.48 0.84 -0.45
N TYR A 49 -2.44 0.03 0.61
CA TYR A 49 -2.86 -1.37 0.54
C TYR A 49 -4.37 -1.50 0.34
N GLY A 50 -5.18 -0.61 0.92
CA GLY A 50 -6.63 -0.61 0.73
C GLY A 50 -7.02 -0.29 -0.71
N ALA A 51 -6.39 0.71 -1.33
CA ALA A 51 -6.59 1.00 -2.75
C ALA A 51 -6.16 -0.17 -3.63
N PHE A 52 -5.02 -0.79 -3.33
CA PHE A 52 -4.54 -1.97 -4.05
C PHE A 52 -5.51 -3.15 -3.92
N ALA A 53 -5.94 -3.46 -2.69
CA ALA A 53 -6.93 -4.52 -2.42
C ALA A 53 -8.27 -4.25 -3.12
N ALA A 54 -8.71 -2.99 -3.17
CA ALA A 54 -9.91 -2.60 -3.90
C ALA A 54 -9.77 -2.83 -5.41
N CYS A 55 -8.62 -2.49 -6.01
CA CYS A 55 -8.34 -2.80 -7.42
C CYS A 55 -8.36 -4.30 -7.68
N VAL A 56 -7.77 -5.11 -6.80
CA VAL A 56 -7.81 -6.58 -6.90
C VAL A 56 -9.25 -7.07 -6.84
N ALA A 57 -10.02 -6.62 -5.86
CA ALA A 57 -11.39 -7.08 -5.64
C ALA A 57 -12.36 -6.67 -6.75
N LEU A 58 -12.21 -5.46 -7.29
CA LEU A 58 -13.18 -4.88 -8.24
C LEU A 58 -12.83 -5.13 -9.70
N VAL A 59 -11.56 -5.32 -10.03
CA VAL A 59 -11.11 -5.47 -11.43
C VAL A 59 -10.52 -6.84 -11.65
N MET A 60 -9.52 -7.18 -10.85
CA MET A 60 -8.71 -8.37 -11.10
C MET A 60 -9.49 -9.66 -10.88
N LEU A 61 -10.16 -9.80 -9.72
CA LEU A 61 -10.95 -10.98 -9.40
C LEU A 61 -12.09 -11.22 -10.40
N PRO A 62 -12.92 -10.22 -10.76
CA PRO A 62 -13.94 -10.40 -11.78
C PRO A 62 -13.36 -10.80 -13.15
N ALA A 63 -12.25 -10.16 -13.56
CA ALA A 63 -11.60 -10.48 -14.82
C ALA A 63 -11.04 -11.91 -14.85
N GLU A 64 -10.43 -12.36 -13.74
CA GLU A 64 -9.96 -13.73 -13.57
C GLU A 64 -11.12 -14.72 -13.65
N VAL A 65 -12.21 -14.47 -12.92
CA VAL A 65 -13.41 -15.33 -12.94
C VAL A 65 -14.00 -15.41 -14.34
N LEU A 66 -14.09 -14.28 -15.04
CA LEU A 66 -14.55 -14.23 -16.43
C LEU A 66 -13.63 -15.02 -17.36
N ALA A 67 -12.31 -14.87 -17.23
CA ALA A 67 -11.33 -15.55 -18.07
C ALA A 67 -11.27 -17.06 -17.81
N THR A 68 -11.34 -17.49 -16.56
CA THR A 68 -11.19 -18.90 -16.18
C THR A 68 -12.48 -19.70 -16.36
N PHE A 69 -13.65 -19.14 -16.01
CA PHE A 69 -14.90 -19.89 -15.99
C PHE A 69 -15.79 -19.59 -17.19
N ILE A 70 -15.88 -18.34 -17.64
CA ILE A 70 -16.82 -17.93 -18.69
C ILE A 70 -16.18 -17.98 -20.07
N GLY A 71 -14.91 -17.60 -20.19
CA GLY A 71 -14.14 -17.61 -21.44
C GLY A 71 -14.15 -18.98 -22.16
N PRO A 72 -13.79 -20.09 -21.49
CA PRO A 72 -13.77 -21.42 -22.11
C PRO A 72 -15.15 -21.88 -22.57
N GLN A 73 -16.19 -21.64 -21.77
CA GLN A 73 -17.57 -22.00 -22.14
C GLN A 73 -18.02 -21.25 -23.40
N LEU A 74 -17.68 -19.96 -23.52
CA LEU A 74 -17.98 -19.18 -24.72
C LEU A 74 -17.21 -19.68 -25.95
N LEU A 75 -15.97 -20.15 -25.78
CA LEU A 75 -15.18 -20.75 -26.87
C LEU A 75 -15.78 -22.07 -27.35
N GLU A 76 -16.22 -22.93 -26.43
CA GLU A 76 -16.88 -24.21 -26.74
C GLU A 76 -18.21 -23.99 -27.49
N LEU A 77 -18.92 -22.91 -27.18
CA LEU A 77 -20.15 -22.51 -27.87
C LEU A 77 -19.89 -21.81 -29.22
N GLY A 78 -18.63 -21.67 -29.64
CA GLY A 78 -18.25 -20.97 -30.88
C GLY A 78 -18.49 -19.46 -30.84
N ALA A 79 -18.77 -18.90 -29.67
CA ALA A 79 -19.06 -17.49 -29.50
C ALA A 79 -17.77 -16.66 -29.59
N PRO A 80 -17.73 -15.57 -30.38
CA PRO A 80 -16.54 -14.74 -30.51
C PRO A 80 -16.10 -14.12 -29.18
N GLY A 81 -17.04 -13.91 -28.24
CA GLY A 81 -16.78 -13.33 -26.93
C GLY A 81 -15.75 -14.10 -26.09
N GLY A 82 -15.61 -15.41 -26.26
CA GLY A 82 -14.64 -16.20 -25.50
C GLY A 82 -13.18 -15.77 -25.74
N ARG A 83 -12.82 -15.49 -27.01
CA ARG A 83 -11.48 -14.97 -27.38
C ARG A 83 -11.26 -13.55 -26.87
N TRP A 84 -12.29 -12.72 -26.89
CA TRP A 84 -12.20 -11.34 -26.41
C TRP A 84 -11.99 -11.27 -24.90
N VAL A 85 -12.68 -12.11 -24.13
CA VAL A 85 -12.54 -12.16 -22.67
C VAL A 85 -11.13 -12.62 -22.27
N SER A 86 -10.62 -13.67 -22.91
CA SER A 86 -9.26 -14.17 -22.64
C SER A 86 -8.19 -13.16 -23.04
N ALA A 87 -8.33 -12.49 -24.19
CA ALA A 87 -7.39 -11.48 -24.66
C ALA A 87 -7.41 -10.23 -23.76
N LEU A 88 -8.59 -9.73 -23.38
CA LEU A 88 -8.71 -8.59 -22.47
C LEU A 88 -8.04 -8.88 -21.13
N HIS A 89 -8.22 -10.09 -20.60
CA HIS A 89 -7.60 -10.49 -19.35
C HIS A 89 -6.07 -10.57 -19.48
N ALA A 90 -5.56 -11.32 -20.47
CA ALA A 90 -4.12 -11.59 -20.63
C ALA A 90 -3.32 -10.37 -21.12
N ASP A 91 -3.87 -9.60 -22.05
CA ASP A 91 -3.13 -8.53 -22.74
C ASP A 91 -3.35 -7.14 -22.11
N VAL A 92 -4.41 -6.97 -21.30
CA VAL A 92 -4.76 -5.66 -20.72
C VAL A 92 -4.80 -5.70 -19.21
N VAL A 93 -5.67 -6.53 -18.61
CA VAL A 93 -5.86 -6.52 -17.16
C VAL A 93 -4.59 -6.97 -16.43
N MET A 94 -4.01 -8.07 -16.88
CA MET A 94 -2.84 -8.66 -16.24
C MET A 94 -1.61 -7.74 -16.33
N PRO A 95 -1.21 -7.21 -17.50
CA PRO A 95 -0.02 -6.36 -17.60
C PRO A 95 -0.19 -5.03 -16.86
N VAL A 96 -1.39 -4.44 -16.88
CA VAL A 96 -1.69 -3.22 -16.12
C VAL A 96 -1.59 -3.48 -14.63
N PHE A 97 -2.08 -4.62 -14.15
CA PHE A 97 -1.97 -5.00 -12.75
C PHE A 97 -0.50 -5.24 -12.34
N TRP A 98 0.26 -5.96 -13.16
CA TRP A 98 1.70 -6.17 -12.93
C TRP A 98 2.49 -4.87 -12.93
N ALA A 99 2.11 -3.87 -13.74
CA ALA A 99 2.72 -2.54 -13.72
C ALA A 99 2.39 -1.74 -12.44
N PHE A 100 1.36 -2.13 -11.69
CA PHE A 100 0.97 -1.45 -10.45
C PHE A 100 1.90 -1.80 -9.28
N ILE A 101 2.44 -3.02 -9.25
CA ILE A 101 3.39 -3.50 -8.23
C ILE A 101 4.67 -2.63 -8.18
N PRO A 102 5.39 -2.39 -9.31
CA PRO A 102 6.53 -1.49 -9.33
C PRO A 102 6.13 -0.01 -9.16
N ALA A 103 4.84 0.35 -9.19
CA ALA A 103 4.40 1.71 -8.89
C ALA A 103 4.20 1.97 -7.38
N LEU A 104 4.12 0.93 -6.54
CA LEU A 104 3.74 1.02 -5.12
C LEU A 104 4.53 2.06 -4.30
N PRO A 105 5.87 2.14 -4.37
CA PRO A 105 6.69 3.15 -3.69
C PRO A 105 6.44 4.55 -4.19
N GLY A 106 6.23 4.74 -5.50
CA GLY A 106 5.88 6.03 -6.07
C GLY A 106 4.54 6.53 -5.54
N VAL A 107 3.53 5.65 -5.56
CA VAL A 107 2.20 5.93 -4.99
C VAL A 107 2.31 6.21 -3.49
N THR A 108 3.03 5.36 -2.76
CA THR A 108 3.29 5.54 -1.32
C THR A 108 3.91 6.89 -1.03
N TRP A 109 4.93 7.28 -1.79
CA TRP A 109 5.63 8.54 -1.62
C TRP A 109 4.70 9.73 -1.81
N VAL A 110 3.89 9.71 -2.88
CA VAL A 110 2.91 10.77 -3.16
C VAL A 110 1.85 10.85 -2.06
N VAL A 111 1.25 9.72 -1.68
CA VAL A 111 0.24 9.65 -0.61
C VAL A 111 0.83 10.15 0.71
N MET A 112 2.03 9.70 1.06
CA MET A 112 2.74 10.13 2.26
C MET A 112 3.00 11.64 2.28
N LEU A 113 3.46 12.23 1.16
CA LEU A 113 3.73 13.67 1.09
C LEU A 113 2.44 14.50 1.20
N LEU A 114 1.38 14.09 0.50
CA LEU A 114 0.09 14.78 0.54
C LEU A 114 -0.54 14.69 1.93
N LEU A 115 -0.51 13.50 2.54
CA LEU A 115 -1.06 13.29 3.87
C LEU A 115 -0.25 14.04 4.92
N ALA A 116 1.09 14.02 4.86
CA ALA A 116 1.95 14.70 5.81
C ALA A 116 1.69 16.22 5.88
N ARG A 117 1.34 16.84 4.74
CA ARG A 117 0.99 18.28 4.69
C ARG A 117 -0.28 18.61 5.46
N ARG A 118 -1.27 17.72 5.45
CA ARG A 118 -2.59 17.93 6.08
C ARG A 118 -2.71 17.26 7.44
N TRP A 119 -1.76 16.40 7.80
CA TRP A 119 -1.81 15.57 9.00
C TRP A 119 -1.99 16.35 10.31
N PRO A 120 -1.31 17.49 10.55
CA PRO A 120 -1.52 18.27 11.78
C PRO A 120 -2.96 18.75 11.93
N VAL A 121 -3.59 19.17 10.81
CA VAL A 121 -4.99 19.62 10.78
C VAL A 121 -5.94 18.45 11.03
N ILE A 122 -5.64 17.28 10.46
CA ILE A 122 -6.42 16.04 10.66
C ILE A 122 -6.36 15.62 12.14
N CYS A 123 -5.16 15.59 12.74
CA CYS A 123 -5.00 15.27 14.15
C CYS A 123 -5.74 16.25 15.07
N ALA A 124 -5.66 17.55 14.79
CA ALA A 124 -6.36 18.57 15.56
C ALA A 124 -7.89 18.39 15.49
N ARG A 125 -8.44 18.09 14.31
CA ARG A 125 -9.88 17.83 14.13
C ARG A 125 -10.36 16.53 14.76
N LEU A 126 -9.51 15.52 14.80
CA LEU A 126 -9.81 14.23 15.43
C LEU A 126 -9.62 14.27 16.96
N GLY A 127 -9.26 15.43 17.53
CA GLY A 127 -8.98 15.56 18.97
C GLY A 127 -7.77 14.72 19.41
N LEU A 128 -6.89 14.35 18.48
CA LEU A 128 -5.71 13.55 18.75
C LEU A 128 -4.60 14.44 19.27
N HIS A 129 -4.77 14.90 20.51
CA HIS A 129 -3.69 15.50 21.26
C HIS A 129 -2.67 14.42 21.61
N VAL A 130 -1.42 14.69 21.27
CA VAL A 130 -0.28 13.92 21.74
C VAL A 130 -0.32 14.00 23.26
N LEU A 131 -0.56 12.87 23.93
CA LEU A 131 -0.36 12.77 25.38
C LEU A 131 1.01 13.35 25.68
N PRO A 132 1.14 14.34 26.57
CA PRO A 132 2.43 14.86 26.94
C PRO A 132 3.28 13.67 27.41
N VAL A 133 4.43 13.47 26.76
CA VAL A 133 5.45 12.56 27.28
C VAL A 133 5.65 12.96 28.74
N PRO A 134 5.54 12.04 29.72
CA PRO A 134 5.78 12.38 31.10
C PRO A 134 7.15 13.06 31.17
N GLN A 135 7.17 14.35 31.51
CA GLN A 135 8.42 15.00 31.83
C GLN A 135 8.98 14.23 33.02
N PRO A 136 10.24 13.76 32.98
CA PRO A 136 10.87 13.27 34.19
C PRO A 136 10.73 14.38 35.24
N SER A 137 10.06 14.05 36.35
CA SER A 137 9.89 14.98 37.46
C SER A 137 11.27 15.54 37.84
N PRO A 138 11.45 16.87 37.95
CA PRO A 138 12.67 17.46 38.48
C PRO A 138 12.88 17.19 39.98
N ASP A 139 12.02 16.41 40.63
CA ASP A 139 12.16 16.03 42.04
C ASP A 139 12.99 14.76 42.23
N SER A 140 14.29 14.85 41.94
CA SER A 140 15.28 14.04 42.64
C SER A 140 16.57 14.84 42.86
N THR A 141 16.43 15.98 43.51
CA THR A 141 17.56 16.64 44.17
C THR A 141 17.14 16.97 45.60
N GLY A 142 17.66 16.24 46.59
CA GLY A 142 17.62 16.67 47.99
C GLY A 142 17.08 15.65 49.00
N ALA A 143 17.92 14.70 49.39
CA ALA A 143 18.17 14.32 50.79
C ALA A 143 19.42 13.44 50.85
#